data_AF-A0A3S4TUX8-F1
#
_entry.id   AF-A0A3S4TUX8-F1
#
_cell.length_a   1.000
_cell.length_b   1.000
_cell.length_c   1.000
_cell.angle_alpha   90.00
_cell.angle_beta   90.00
_cell.angle_gamma   90.00
#
_symmetry.space_group_name_H-M   'P 1'
#
loop_
_entity.id
_entity.type
_entity.pdbx_description
1 polymer ?
#
loop_
_entity_poly.entity_id
_entity_poly.type
_entity_poly.pdbx_seq_one_letter_code
_entity_poly.pdbx_strand_id
1 'polypeptide(L)'
;MTAKLGTALRIALTAAAVAAAQPASAHITFEAKEVKAGTSARFVLRVPHGCTGSATVAVRISIPEGLSEAKPQPKPGWTLDIVSAGPETTASTEAGDDAHASQHDAAVKEISWSGRLEDARHDEFIFRAKVDAAAAGKDLFVPVVQQC
;
A
#
# COMPACT_ATOMS: atom_id res chain seq x y z
N MET A 1 -18.07 46.04 -2.70
CA MET A 1 -18.28 44.64 -2.27
C MET A 1 -17.73 43.69 -3.34
N THR A 2 -16.42 43.48 -3.41
CA THR A 2 -15.80 42.67 -4.49
C THR A 2 -14.72 41.69 -4.01
N ALA A 3 -14.35 41.72 -2.73
CA ALA A 3 -13.30 40.84 -2.18
C ALA A 3 -13.83 39.49 -1.62
N LYS A 4 -15.15 39.29 -1.52
CA LYS A 4 -15.73 38.05 -0.93
C LYS A 4 -15.90 36.89 -1.93
N LEU A 5 -15.88 37.17 -3.23
CA LEU A 5 -16.14 36.16 -4.27
C LEU A 5 -14.91 35.29 -4.56
N GLY A 6 -13.69 35.85 -4.46
CA GLY A 6 -12.44 35.13 -4.73
C GLY A 6 -12.06 34.09 -3.68
N THR A 7 -12.33 34.37 -2.40
CA THR A 7 -12.02 33.45 -1.29
C THR A 7 -13.00 32.29 -1.23
N ALA A 8 -14.29 32.53 -1.51
CA ALA A 8 -15.32 31.48 -1.54
C ALA A 8 -15.07 30.47 -2.68
N LEU A 9 -14.62 30.94 -3.85
CA LEU A 9 -14.34 30.06 -5.00
C LEU A 9 -13.10 29.17 -4.77
N ARG A 10 -12.09 29.67 -4.04
CA ARG A 10 -10.89 28.88 -3.70
C ARG A 10 -11.15 27.81 -2.63
N ILE A 11 -12.03 28.09 -1.67
CA ILE A 11 -12.44 27.11 -0.64
C ILE A 11 -13.33 26.01 -1.25
N ALA A 12 -14.20 26.37 -2.21
CA ALA A 12 -15.03 25.39 -2.91
C ALA A 12 -14.21 24.43 -3.78
N LEU A 13 -13.12 24.91 -4.41
CA LEU A 13 -12.25 24.08 -5.25
C LEU A 13 -11.41 23.09 -4.43
N THR A 14 -10.94 23.48 -3.25
CA THR A 14 -10.19 22.57 -2.36
C THR A 14 -11.09 21.53 -1.70
N ALA A 15 -12.35 21.87 -1.36
CA ALA A 15 -13.29 20.91 -0.80
C ALA A 15 -13.75 19.84 -1.81
N ALA A 16 -13.85 20.19 -3.11
CA ALA A 16 -14.24 19.26 -4.16
C ALA A 16 -13.15 18.20 -4.47
N ALA A 17 -11.87 18.54 -4.33
CA ALA A 17 -10.76 17.62 -4.59
C ALA A 17 -10.67 16.48 -3.56
N VAL A 18 -11.11 16.71 -2.31
CA VAL A 18 -11.06 15.70 -1.24
C VAL A 18 -12.23 14.70 -1.35
N ALA A 19 -13.34 15.08 -1.98
CA ALA A 19 -14.53 14.23 -2.14
C ALA A 19 -14.40 13.18 -3.27
N ALA A 20 -13.40 13.31 -4.15
CA ALA A 20 -13.18 12.37 -5.27
C ALA A 20 -12.39 11.11 -4.88
N ALA A 21 -11.78 11.07 -3.69
CA ALA A 21 -11.15 9.87 -3.16
C ALA A 21 -12.23 8.93 -2.58
N GLN A 22 -13.08 8.38 -3.45
CA GLN A 22 -13.93 7.27 -3.07
C GLN A 22 -13.00 6.08 -2.77
N PRO A 23 -13.11 5.40 -1.60
CA PRO A 23 -12.49 4.11 -1.45
C PRO A 23 -13.17 3.19 -2.46
N ALA A 24 -12.53 2.99 -3.61
CA ALA A 24 -12.93 1.91 -4.48
C ALA A 24 -12.76 0.64 -3.64
N SER A 25 -13.88 -0.03 -3.35
CA SER A 25 -13.87 -1.40 -2.82
C SER A 25 -13.33 -2.30 -3.93
N ALA A 26 -12.03 -2.20 -4.15
CA ALA A 26 -11.38 -3.10 -5.03
C ALA A 26 -11.30 -4.45 -4.33
N HIS A 27 -11.72 -5.48 -5.04
CA HIS A 27 -11.73 -6.87 -4.62
C HIS A 27 -10.32 -7.45 -4.44
N ILE A 28 -9.37 -6.67 -3.92
CA ILE A 28 -8.02 -7.14 -3.62
C ILE A 28 -8.15 -8.28 -2.62
N THR A 29 -7.58 -9.41 -2.97
CA THR A 29 -7.56 -10.58 -2.09
C THR A 29 -6.14 -11.03 -1.85
N PHE A 30 -5.90 -11.54 -0.65
CA PHE A 30 -4.74 -12.40 -0.43
C PHE A 30 -4.94 -13.74 -1.13
N GLU A 31 -3.87 -14.21 -1.79
CA GLU A 31 -3.82 -15.51 -2.42
C GLU A 31 -4.05 -16.62 -1.40
N ALA A 32 -3.17 -16.69 -0.40
CA ALA A 32 -3.32 -17.56 0.74
C ALA A 32 -4.37 -17.01 1.70
N LYS A 33 -5.27 -17.88 2.18
CA LYS A 33 -6.27 -17.54 3.20
C LYS A 33 -5.79 -17.81 4.62
N GLU A 34 -4.72 -18.58 4.75
CA GLU A 34 -4.13 -18.96 6.03
C GLU A 34 -2.61 -18.86 5.93
N VAL A 35 -1.97 -18.54 7.06
CA VAL A 35 -0.52 -18.51 7.22
C VAL A 35 -0.15 -19.16 8.54
N LYS A 36 1.03 -19.78 8.59
CA LYS A 36 1.51 -20.42 9.82
C LYS A 36 2.13 -19.41 10.77
N ALA A 37 1.53 -19.23 11.93
CA ALA A 37 2.07 -18.43 13.02
C ALA A 37 3.50 -18.88 13.42
N GLY A 38 4.36 -17.93 13.79
CA GLY A 38 5.75 -18.19 14.14
C GLY A 38 6.68 -18.43 12.94
N THR A 39 6.22 -18.25 11.71
CA THR A 39 7.02 -18.45 10.48
C THR A 39 7.08 -17.20 9.62
N SER A 40 8.07 -17.11 8.73
CA SER A 40 8.03 -16.15 7.63
C SER A 40 7.10 -16.65 6.54
N ALA A 41 6.13 -15.84 6.17
CA ALA A 41 5.16 -16.13 5.12
C ALA A 41 5.30 -15.14 3.96
N ARG A 42 4.92 -15.60 2.76
CA ARG A 42 4.77 -14.79 1.55
C ARG A 42 3.30 -14.41 1.41
N PHE A 43 3.04 -13.13 1.22
CA PHE A 43 1.71 -12.55 1.07
C PHE A 43 1.59 -12.00 -0.36
N VAL A 44 0.65 -12.54 -1.12
CA VAL A 44 0.39 -12.13 -2.51
C VAL A 44 -0.97 -11.45 -2.55
N LEU A 45 -0.98 -10.15 -2.83
CA LEU A 45 -2.18 -9.37 -3.09
C LEU A 45 -2.53 -9.47 -4.56
N ARG A 46 -3.71 -10.01 -4.86
CA ARG A 46 -4.24 -10.06 -6.23
C ARG A 46 -5.15 -8.88 -6.49
N VAL A 47 -4.78 -8.07 -7.47
CA VAL A 47 -5.55 -6.91 -7.94
C VAL A 47 -6.21 -7.30 -9.26
N PRO A 48 -7.53 -7.56 -9.28
CA PRO A 48 -8.17 -8.14 -10.46
C PRO A 48 -8.36 -7.15 -11.62
N HIS A 49 -8.48 -5.85 -11.32
CA HIS A 49 -8.71 -4.78 -12.28
C HIS A 49 -8.45 -3.41 -11.63
N GLY A 50 -8.63 -2.37 -12.43
CA GLY A 50 -8.74 -0.98 -12.00
C GLY A 50 -10.01 -0.72 -11.18
N CYS A 51 -10.48 0.51 -11.13
CA CYS A 51 -11.72 0.86 -10.43
C CYS A 51 -12.68 1.48 -11.44
N THR A 52 -13.92 1.01 -11.57
CA THR A 52 -14.98 1.68 -12.38
C THR A 52 -14.48 2.31 -13.70
N GLY A 53 -13.63 1.59 -14.47
CA GLY A 53 -13.05 2.08 -15.74
C GLY A 53 -11.73 2.88 -15.63
N SER A 54 -11.33 3.31 -14.44
CA SER A 54 -10.07 3.99 -14.14
C SER A 54 -8.95 3.00 -13.83
N ALA A 55 -7.74 3.31 -14.27
CA ALA A 55 -6.55 2.53 -13.93
C ALA A 55 -6.21 2.62 -12.44
N THR A 56 -5.73 1.52 -11.86
CA THR A 56 -5.07 1.55 -10.55
C THR A 56 -3.72 2.24 -10.68
N VAL A 57 -3.50 3.25 -9.86
CA VAL A 57 -2.27 4.06 -9.84
C VAL A 57 -1.42 3.82 -8.59
N ALA A 58 -2.00 3.29 -7.52
CA ALA A 58 -1.23 2.85 -6.36
C ALA A 58 -1.91 1.69 -5.61
N VAL A 59 -1.09 0.86 -4.98
CA VAL A 59 -1.50 -0.16 -4.01
C VAL A 59 -0.69 0.05 -2.74
N ARG A 60 -1.36 0.25 -1.62
CA ARG A 60 -0.73 0.47 -0.32
C ARG A 60 -1.20 -0.53 0.71
N ILE A 61 -0.28 -0.98 1.55
CA ILE A 61 -0.58 -1.84 2.68
C ILE A 61 -0.02 -1.25 3.97
N SER A 62 -0.82 -1.27 5.03
CA SER A 62 -0.32 -1.00 6.37
C SER A 62 0.08 -2.33 7.02
N ILE A 63 1.28 -2.39 7.61
CA ILE A 63 1.75 -3.59 8.30
C ILE A 63 1.08 -3.64 9.68
N PRO A 64 0.16 -4.60 9.93
CA PRO A 64 -0.56 -4.67 11.20
C PRO A 64 0.33 -5.21 12.31
N GLU A 65 -0.15 -5.05 13.54
CA GLU A 65 0.36 -5.84 14.66
C GLU A 65 0.23 -7.34 14.36
N GLY A 66 1.24 -8.11 14.75
CA GLY A 66 1.34 -9.54 14.40
C GLY A 66 2.17 -9.83 13.14
N LEU A 67 2.54 -8.81 12.35
CA LEU A 67 3.55 -8.92 11.30
C LEU A 67 4.81 -8.10 11.64
N SER A 68 5.97 -8.67 11.36
CA SER A 68 7.26 -8.00 11.50
C SER A 68 8.21 -8.38 10.36
N GLU A 69 9.36 -7.72 10.29
CA GLU A 69 10.40 -8.00 9.27
C GLU A 69 9.82 -7.96 7.84
N ALA A 70 8.86 -7.06 7.60
CA ALA A 70 8.17 -6.97 6.31
C ALA A 70 9.13 -6.50 5.22
N LYS A 71 9.14 -7.22 4.10
CA LYS A 71 10.00 -6.92 2.94
C LYS A 71 9.15 -7.03 1.66
N PRO A 72 8.90 -5.92 0.95
CA PRO A 72 8.25 -5.97 -0.35
C PRO A 72 9.12 -6.65 -1.40
N GLN A 73 8.47 -7.24 -2.40
CA GLN A 73 9.11 -7.65 -3.63
C GLN A 73 9.18 -6.42 -4.58
N PRO A 74 10.36 -6.12 -5.17
CA PRO A 74 10.46 -5.13 -6.23
C PRO A 74 9.51 -5.46 -7.38
N LYS A 75 8.88 -4.44 -7.94
CA LYS A 75 7.92 -4.57 -9.04
C LYS A 75 8.38 -3.73 -10.22
N PRO A 76 8.91 -4.34 -11.30
CA PRO A 76 9.38 -3.60 -12.47
C PRO A 76 8.30 -2.67 -13.04
N GLY A 77 8.69 -1.44 -13.35
CA GLY A 77 7.78 -0.40 -13.86
C GLY A 77 6.88 0.25 -12.81
N TRP A 78 7.05 -0.08 -11.52
CA TRP A 78 6.40 0.55 -10.38
C TRP A 78 7.45 1.14 -9.43
N THR A 79 7.14 2.30 -8.85
CA THR A 79 7.92 2.89 -7.76
C THR A 79 7.53 2.21 -6.45
N LEU A 80 8.53 1.91 -5.62
CA LEU A 80 8.34 1.29 -4.31
C LEU A 80 8.75 2.27 -3.20
N ASP A 81 7.82 2.58 -2.31
CA ASP A 81 8.04 3.41 -1.13
C ASP A 81 7.81 2.58 0.15
N ILE A 82 8.71 2.75 1.13
CA ILE A 82 8.63 2.06 2.43
C ILE A 82 8.69 3.12 3.53
N VAL A 83 7.71 3.05 4.45
CA VAL A 83 7.68 3.86 5.67
C VAL A 83 8.06 2.98 6.85
N SER A 84 9.09 3.36 7.59
CA SER A 84 9.59 2.63 8.77
C SER A 84 9.36 3.44 10.05
N ALA A 85 9.21 2.77 11.20
CA ALA A 85 9.12 3.41 12.51
C ALA A 85 10.50 3.89 12.97
N GLY A 86 10.65 5.21 13.16
CA GLY A 86 11.91 5.86 13.54
C GLY A 86 11.98 7.28 12.94
N PRO A 87 13.05 8.05 13.17
CA PRO A 87 13.17 9.39 12.59
C PRO A 87 13.16 9.31 11.06
N GLU A 88 12.01 9.68 10.49
CA GLU A 88 11.71 10.06 9.10
C GLU A 88 12.72 9.55 8.06
N THR A 89 12.73 8.24 7.79
CA THR A 89 13.42 7.71 6.62
C THR A 89 12.41 7.07 5.70
N THR A 90 11.81 7.88 4.83
CA THR A 90 11.11 7.38 3.63
C THR A 90 12.18 6.92 2.64
N ALA A 91 12.28 5.62 2.42
CA ALA A 91 13.10 5.08 1.35
C ALA A 91 12.21 4.94 0.11
N SER A 92 12.47 5.79 -0.89
CA SER A 92 11.89 5.71 -2.22
C SER A 92 12.98 5.19 -3.15
N THR A 93 12.80 3.99 -3.70
CA THR A 93 13.75 3.45 -4.69
C THR A 93 13.00 3.02 -5.95
N GLU A 94 13.62 3.29 -7.10
CA GLU A 94 13.20 2.65 -8.35
C GLU A 94 13.48 1.14 -8.24
N ALA A 95 12.60 0.31 -8.82
CA ALA A 95 12.74 -1.14 -8.79
C ALA A 95 14.01 -1.59 -9.54
N GLY A 96 15.14 -1.66 -8.82
CA GLY A 96 16.45 -1.98 -9.38
C GLY A 96 17.64 -1.63 -8.50
N ASP A 97 17.47 -0.74 -7.52
CA ASP A 97 18.56 -0.40 -6.60
C ASP A 97 18.54 -1.29 -5.36
N ASP A 98 19.54 -2.16 -5.26
CA ASP A 98 19.85 -2.90 -4.05
C ASP A 98 20.23 -1.93 -2.93
N ALA A 99 19.24 -1.44 -2.20
CA ALA A 99 19.42 -0.79 -0.90
C ALA A 99 19.84 -1.86 0.12
N HIS A 100 21.06 -2.38 -0.07
CA HIS A 100 21.73 -3.20 0.91
C HIS A 100 22.02 -2.35 2.15
N ALA A 101 21.37 -2.75 3.25
CA ALA A 101 21.99 -2.83 4.57
C ALA A 101 22.05 -1.61 5.50
N SER A 102 21.01 -0.76 5.58
CA SER A 102 20.97 0.26 6.67
C SER A 102 19.66 0.42 7.44
N GLN A 103 18.64 -0.43 7.25
CA GLN A 103 17.40 -0.37 8.05
C GLN A 103 17.01 -1.72 8.69
N HIS A 104 17.96 -2.48 9.25
CA HIS A 104 17.59 -3.71 9.96
C HIS A 104 16.80 -3.46 11.26
N ASP A 105 16.84 -2.25 11.82
CA ASP A 105 16.32 -1.98 13.16
C ASP A 105 14.94 -1.29 13.18
N ALA A 106 14.54 -0.65 12.08
CA ALA A 106 13.30 0.11 12.02
C ALA A 106 12.14 -0.77 11.50
N ALA A 107 11.06 -0.90 12.28
CA ALA A 107 9.91 -1.71 11.89
C ALA A 107 9.14 -1.04 10.74
N VAL A 108 9.04 -1.71 9.58
CA VAL A 108 8.21 -1.25 8.45
C VAL A 108 6.75 -1.12 8.89
N LYS A 109 6.13 0.03 8.58
CA LYS A 109 4.75 0.40 8.90
C LYS A 109 3.86 0.47 7.67
N GLU A 110 4.40 0.88 6.54
CA GLU A 110 3.67 0.92 5.27
C GLU A 110 4.57 0.50 4.12
N ILE A 111 3.97 -0.18 3.15
CA ILE A 111 4.57 -0.47 1.85
C ILE A 111 3.61 0.08 0.78
N SER A 112 4.15 0.85 -0.15
CA SER A 112 3.40 1.45 -1.25
C SER A 112 4.05 1.10 -2.59
N TRP A 113 3.26 0.62 -3.53
CA TRP A 113 3.63 0.53 -4.94
C TRP A 113 2.83 1.56 -5.74
N SER A 114 3.51 2.46 -6.44
CA SER A 114 2.90 3.46 -7.31
C SER A 114 3.27 3.19 -8.76
N GLY A 115 2.31 3.26 -9.68
CA GLY A 115 2.51 2.88 -11.08
C GLY A 115 1.21 2.95 -11.87
N ARG A 116 1.00 1.99 -12.77
CA ARG A 116 -0.20 1.96 -13.61
C ARG A 116 -0.63 0.54 -13.96
N LEU A 117 -1.85 0.18 -13.57
CA LEU A 117 -2.55 -1.03 -14.00
C LEU A 117 -3.89 -0.63 -14.62
N GLU A 118 -4.02 -0.84 -15.94
CA GLU A 118 -5.27 -0.53 -16.66
C GLU A 118 -6.45 -1.37 -16.15
N ASP A 119 -7.66 -0.81 -16.25
CA ASP A 119 -8.86 -1.47 -15.74
C ASP A 119 -9.09 -2.88 -16.31
N ALA A 120 -8.78 -3.09 -17.59
CA ALA A 120 -8.93 -4.38 -18.25
C ALA A 120 -7.83 -5.41 -17.93
N ARG A 121 -6.93 -5.12 -16.98
CA ARG A 121 -5.76 -5.96 -16.65
C ARG A 121 -5.74 -6.25 -15.15
N HIS A 122 -5.22 -7.42 -14.80
CA HIS A 122 -4.96 -7.79 -13.42
C HIS A 122 -3.46 -7.83 -13.15
N ASP A 123 -3.08 -7.78 -11.88
CA ASP A 123 -1.70 -7.91 -11.44
C ASP A 123 -1.60 -8.38 -9.98
N GLU A 124 -0.39 -8.69 -9.56
CA GLU A 124 -0.08 -9.10 -8.19
C GLU A 124 1.00 -8.21 -7.56
N PHE A 125 0.87 -8.03 -6.26
CA PHE A 125 1.80 -7.27 -5.41
C PHE A 125 2.18 -8.13 -4.23
N ILE A 126 3.47 -8.22 -3.94
CA ILE A 126 3.98 -9.30 -3.10
C ILE A 126 4.89 -8.73 -2.03
N PHE A 127 4.71 -9.20 -0.80
CA PHE A 127 5.66 -8.98 0.28
C PHE A 127 5.85 -10.26 1.09
N ARG A 128 6.94 -10.32 1.86
CA ARG A 128 7.14 -11.34 2.90
C ARG A 128 7.15 -10.67 4.26
N ALA A 129 6.67 -11.35 5.28
CA ALA A 129 6.76 -10.90 6.66
C ALA A 129 6.82 -12.10 7.60
N LYS A 130 7.36 -11.89 8.79
CA LYS A 130 7.29 -12.85 9.90
C LYS A 130 5.94 -12.70 10.59
N VAL A 131 5.25 -13.83 10.76
CA VAL A 131 3.99 -13.91 11.49
C VAL A 131 4.30 -14.23 12.94
N ASP A 132 3.79 -13.41 13.87
CA ASP A 132 3.94 -13.67 15.30
C ASP A 132 3.35 -15.04 15.68
N ALA A 133 4.02 -15.79 16.55
CA ALA A 133 3.49 -17.02 17.12
C ALA A 133 2.18 -16.76 17.90
N ALA A 134 2.03 -15.59 18.52
CA ALA A 134 0.84 -15.17 19.25
C ALA A 134 -0.38 -14.88 18.35
N ALA A 135 -0.20 -14.87 17.03
CA ALA A 135 -1.29 -14.76 16.05
C ALA A 135 -1.96 -16.11 15.74
N ALA A 136 -1.48 -17.23 16.30
CA ALA A 136 -2.07 -18.53 16.09
C ALA A 136 -3.57 -18.56 16.45
N GLY A 137 -4.40 -19.04 15.52
CA GLY A 137 -5.86 -19.13 15.69
C GLY A 137 -6.59 -17.78 15.68
N LYS A 138 -5.93 -16.70 15.26
CA LYS A 138 -6.53 -15.36 15.14
C LYS A 138 -6.56 -14.92 13.68
N ASP A 139 -7.51 -14.07 13.35
CA ASP A 139 -7.54 -13.39 12.07
C ASP A 139 -6.48 -12.29 12.04
N LEU A 140 -5.71 -12.27 10.95
CA LEU A 140 -4.73 -11.22 10.68
C LEU A 140 -5.32 -10.26 9.64
N PHE A 141 -5.75 -9.08 10.10
CA PHE A 141 -6.27 -8.04 9.21
C PHE A 141 -5.12 -7.17 8.71
N VAL A 142 -4.81 -7.25 7.41
CA VAL A 142 -3.86 -6.37 6.72
C VAL A 142 -4.66 -5.32 5.95
N PRO A 143 -4.69 -4.04 6.38
CA PRO A 143 -5.35 -2.98 5.64
C PRO A 143 -4.71 -2.78 4.27
N VAL A 144 -5.52 -2.71 3.22
CA VAL A 144 -5.08 -2.48 1.84
C VAL A 144 -5.87 -1.33 1.25
N VAL A 145 -5.19 -0.43 0.53
CA VAL A 145 -5.81 0.65 -0.24
C VAL A 145 -5.41 0.50 -1.69
N GLN A 146 -6.41 0.35 -2.56
CA GLN A 146 -6.27 0.57 -3.99
C GLN A 146 -6.59 2.02 -4.31
N GLN A 147 -5.70 2.70 -5.00
CA GLN A 147 -5.95 4.04 -5.52
C GLN A 147 -6.17 3.97 -7.03
N CYS A 148 -7.31 4.53 -7.43
CA CYS A 148 -7.65 4.98 -8.76
C CYS A 148 -8.12 6.44 -8.60
#